data_AF-A0A4Q3UBT7-F1
#
_entry.id   AF-A0A4Q3UBT7-F1
#
_cell.length_a   1.000
_cell.length_b   1.000
_cell.length_c   1.000
_cell.angle_alpha   90.00
_cell.angle_beta   90.00
_cell.angle_gamma   90.00
#
_symmetry.space_group_name_H-M   'P 1'
#
loop_
_entity.id
_entity.type
_entity.pdbx_description
1 polymer ?
#
loop_
_entity_poly.entity_id
_entity_poly.type
_entity_poly.pdbx_seq_one_letter_code
_entity_poly.pdbx_strand_id
1 'polypeptide(L)' 'MKILAISGSLREASSNTAILKNLQKLAPENVEMNLYFQA' A
#
# COMPACT_ATOMS: atom_id res chain seq x y z
N MET A 1 -3.59 -14.82 -2.81
CA MET A 1 -2.68 -14.47 -1.69
C MET A 1 -3.18 -13.18 -1.05
N LYS A 2 -3.13 -13.04 0.27
CA LYS A 2 -3.57 -11.82 0.97
C LYS A 2 -2.36 -11.08 1.53
N ILE A 3 -2.25 -9.78 1.24
CA ILE A 3 -1.16 -8.92 1.70
C ILE A 3 -1.75 -7.73 2.45
N LEU A 4 -1.27 -7.51 3.67
CA LEU A 4 -1.50 -6.27 4.40
C LEU A 4 -0.24 -5.41 4.32
N ALA A 5 -0.35 -4.25 3.67
CA ALA A 5 0.72 -3.27 3.58
C ALA A 5 0.49 -2.15 4.60
N ILE A 6 1.53 -1.77 5.34
CA ILE A 6 1.47 -0.69 6.33
C ILE A 6 2.33 0.48 5.87
N SER A 7 1.72 1.65 5.73
CA SER A 7 2.43 2.91 5.58
C SER A 7 2.56 3.59 6.94
N GLY A 8 3.78 3.70 7.45
CA GLY A 8 4.10 4.41 8.70
C GLY A 8 4.38 5.91 8.52
N SER A 9 3.97 6.50 7.40
CA SER A 9 4.17 7.93 7.14
C SER A 9 2.85 8.67 7.12
N LEU A 10 2.76 9.69 7.98
CA LEU A 10 1.67 10.67 8.01
C LEU A 10 1.83 11.81 6.99
N ARG A 11 3.01 11.95 6.39
CA ARG A 11 3.26 12.98 5.37
C ARG A 11 2.46 12.67 4.11
N GLU A 12 1.75 13.68 3.62
CA GLU A 12 0.92 13.62 2.41
C GLU A 12 1.74 13.15 1.18
N ALA A 13 2.94 13.69 1.01
CA ALA A 13 3.83 13.41 -0.12
C ALA A 13 4.88 12.31 0.17
N SER A 14 4.49 11.22 0.83
CA SER A 14 5.39 10.09 1.09
C SER A 14 5.59 9.22 -0.15
N SER A 15 6.84 9.09 -0.59
CA SER A 15 7.22 8.18 -1.68
C SER A 15 6.87 6.72 -1.36
N ASN A 16 7.03 6.29 -0.10
CA ASN A 16 6.67 4.94 0.32
C ASN A 16 5.16 4.70 0.20
N THR A 17 4.34 5.66 0.64
CA THR A 17 2.88 5.60 0.45
C THR A 17 2.51 5.52 -1.04
N ALA A 18 3.17 6.32 -1.89
CA ALA A 18 2.92 6.31 -3.32
C ALA A 18 3.26 4.95 -3.96
N ILE A 19 4.39 4.35 -3.57
CA ILE A 19 4.79 3.01 -4.03
C ILE A 19 3.74 1.97 -3.64
N LEU A 20 3.32 1.93 -2.37
CA LEU A 20 2.34 0.96 -1.90
C LEU A 20 1.00 1.07 -2.63
N LYS A 21 0.53 2.30 -2.89
CA LYS A 21 -0.67 2.55 -3.70
C LYS A 21 -0.52 2.03 -5.13
N ASN A 22 0.66 2.20 -5.75
CA ASN A 22 0.90 1.70 -7.09
C ASN A 22 1.02 0.17 -7.13
N LEU A 23 1.63 -0.45 -6.13
CA LEU A 23 1.66 -1.90 -6.00
C LEU A 23 0.26 -2.49 -5.89
N GLN A 24 -0.66 -1.84 -5.17
CA GLN A 24 -2.06 -2.27 -5.11
C GLN A 24 -2.73 -2.26 -6.49
N LYS A 25 -2.43 -1.26 -7.34
CA LYS A 25 -2.98 -1.16 -8.71
C LYS A 25 -2.39 -2.18 -9.68
N LEU A 26 -1.11 -2.52 -9.48
CA LEU A 26 -0.38 -3.47 -10.32
C LEU A 26 -0.51 -4.92 -9.84
N ALA A 27 -1.21 -5.14 -8.72
CA ALA A 27 -1.39 -6.46 -8.15
C ALA A 27 -2.12 -7.37 -9.15
N PRO A 28 -1.66 -8.61 -9.37
CA PRO A 28 -2.40 -9.59 -10.14
C PRO A 28 -3.77 -9.88 -9.50
N GLU A 29 -4.75 -10.30 -10.30
CA GLU A 29 -6.14 -10.53 -9.85
C GLU A 29 -6.26 -11.53 -8.68
N ASN A 30 -5.31 -12.46 -8.55
CA ASN A 30 -5.27 -13.45 -7.47
C ASN A 30 -4.57 -12.94 -6.18
N VAL A 31 -4.19 -11.66 -6.13
CA VAL A 31 -3.57 -11.00 -4.98
C VAL A 31 -4.49 -9.93 -4.43
N GLU A 32 -4.99 -10.14 -3.22
CA GLU A 32 -5.76 -9.16 -2.47
C GLU A 32 -4.81 -8.34 -1.59
N MET A 33 -4.72 -7.04 -1.83
CA MET A 33 -3.82 -6.15 -1.09
C MET A 33 -4.62 -5.05 -0.40
N ASN A 34 -4.45 -4.96 0.92
CA ASN A 34 -5.07 -3.94 1.76
C ASN A 34 -3.98 -3.00 2.30
N LEU A 35 -4.24 -1.69 2.28
CA LEU A 35 -3.30 -0.67 2.73
C LEU A 35 -3.79 -0.02 4.03
N TYR A 36 -2.96 -0.06 5.07
CA TYR A 36 -3.21 0.58 6.36
C TYR A 36 -2.26 1.74 6.60
N PHE A 37 -2.76 2.82 7.17
CA PHE A 37 -1.97 4.01 7.51
C PHE A 37 -1.80 4.05 9.02
N GLN A 38 -0.57 3.85 9.47
CA GLN A 38 -0.23 3.95 10.89
C GLN A 38 0.24 5.37 11.17
N ALA A 39 -0.52 6.06 12.01
CA ALA A 39 -0.21 7.39 12.55
C ALA A 39 0.85 7.31 13.65
#